data_AF-A0AAJ6NJR0-F1
#
_entry.id   AF-A0AAJ6NJR0-F1
#
_cell.length_a   1.000
_cell.length_b   1.000
_cell.length_c   1.000
_cell.angle_alpha   90.00
_cell.angle_beta   90.00
_cell.angle_gamma   90.00
#
_symmetry.space_group_name_H-M   'P 1'
#
loop_
_entity.id
_entity.type
_entity.pdbx_description
1 polymer ?
#
loop_
_entity_poly.entity_id
_entity_poly.type
_entity_poly.pdbx_seq_one_letter_code
_entity_poly.pdbx_strand_id
1 'polypeptide(L)'
;MLPTKILKLRLSRIQKGAQHLSTQDKLMLVTSESPDLSANFLLRLFKISLPKQWKFHHENDEDILYASQLIQLIEDEFIKAYIAHARKYGWYEQCLMYQLNFVVRQPTQQQINTYLRQLDQCLDQQPKIELLNYFQQHYPCALHANALAKAYAGAGQYTQAIDYFEWAAAQSPQFNEVAFYAYIQCLLKRNQPEYQSQVSDIEYAIDLLARYQKPIDQKAYCNILQQAISLLLPESILQTRATATTMVADVGRSLNALGKTLNGIWGGREHHLPFSQEVIASAPQLLTEHSVLAGLAQAKTMQNALQHSLGKSSHLTFTQGPLLLQSLWQLMQQQPAILELLVEPAQYDQLIERLQQSTPQRKHETSSEKIQLILQHGLMAYLGEVRLDKQHPERDVLYVQCERVVTEMTTFANWFYMEILSPYLQQQNYLFKQIHALCLQLDETALSSGVFALQFEVQQRVQDLASWMLPKLEKGNTFEHMQVAWVALRELPNFELASAQQKVQQIELALEQYKRIRLSQTQILQPAQAAAPMNPDGD
;
A
#
# COMPACT_ATOMS: atom_id res chain seq x y z
N MET A 1 -25.91 39.77 13.85
CA MET A 1 -24.79 40.27 14.68
C MET A 1 -25.26 41.56 15.35
N LEU A 2 -24.73 41.85 16.54
CA LEU A 2 -25.21 42.95 17.37
C LEU A 2 -24.79 44.32 16.80
N PRO A 3 -25.64 45.35 16.89
CA PRO A 3 -25.25 46.73 16.63
C PRO A 3 -24.05 47.15 17.49
N THR A 4 -23.16 48.00 16.96
CA THR A 4 -21.89 48.41 17.61
C THR A 4 -22.09 48.94 19.03
N LYS A 5 -23.12 49.76 19.27
CA LYS A 5 -23.47 50.27 20.60
C LYS A 5 -23.76 49.14 21.60
N ILE A 6 -24.44 48.08 21.15
CA ILE A 6 -24.75 46.92 21.98
C ILE A 6 -23.51 46.06 22.18
N LEU A 7 -22.74 45.81 21.13
CA LEU A 7 -21.50 45.02 21.20
C LEU A 7 -20.50 45.64 22.19
N LYS A 8 -20.29 46.96 22.12
CA LYS A 8 -19.46 47.74 23.05
C LYS A 8 -19.81 47.50 24.52
N LEU A 9 -21.11 47.63 24.86
CA LEU A 9 -21.60 47.42 26.22
C LEU A 9 -21.34 45.99 26.70
N ARG A 10 -21.50 45.02 25.82
CA ARG A 10 -21.36 43.60 26.17
C ARG A 10 -19.92 43.15 26.28
N LEU A 11 -19.03 43.61 25.40
CA LEU A 11 -17.58 43.40 25.53
C LEU A 11 -17.05 44.05 26.82
N SER A 12 -17.52 45.26 27.15
CA SER A 12 -17.18 45.93 28.43
C SER A 12 -17.63 45.11 29.65
N ARG A 13 -18.83 44.51 29.58
CA ARG A 13 -19.33 43.60 30.64
C ARG A 13 -18.48 42.33 30.75
N ILE A 14 -18.04 41.77 29.62
CA ILE A 14 -17.16 40.60 29.59
C ILE A 14 -15.81 40.92 30.23
N GLN A 15 -15.20 42.06 29.90
CA GLN A 15 -13.94 42.51 30.49
C GLN A 15 -14.06 42.70 32.01
N LYS A 16 -15.11 43.37 32.49
CA LYS A 16 -15.35 43.58 33.94
C LYS A 16 -15.65 42.29 34.69
N GLY A 17 -16.26 41.30 34.02
CA GLY A 17 -16.66 40.01 34.59
C GLY A 17 -15.75 38.85 34.21
N ALA A 18 -14.53 39.09 33.72
CA ALA A 18 -13.71 38.08 33.05
C ALA A 18 -13.44 36.82 33.89
N GLN A 19 -13.33 36.96 35.22
CA GLN A 19 -13.09 35.86 36.17
C GLN A 19 -14.36 35.09 36.56
N HIS A 20 -15.55 35.63 36.29
CA HIS A 20 -16.82 35.09 36.78
C HIS A 20 -17.76 34.62 35.66
N LEU A 21 -17.52 35.04 34.42
CA LEU A 21 -18.31 34.63 33.27
C LEU A 21 -17.72 33.37 32.65
N SER A 22 -18.55 32.34 32.49
CA SER A 22 -18.15 31.16 31.70
C SER A 22 -17.99 31.52 30.22
N THR A 23 -17.24 30.73 29.47
CA THR A 23 -17.11 30.90 28.01
C THR A 23 -18.47 30.87 27.31
N GLN A 24 -19.40 30.06 27.82
CA GLN A 24 -20.78 29.99 27.36
C GLN A 24 -21.54 31.31 27.58
N ASP A 25 -21.39 31.93 28.75
CA ASP A 25 -22.03 33.22 29.07
C ASP A 25 -21.48 34.35 28.19
N LYS A 26 -20.16 34.37 27.96
CA LYS A 26 -19.51 35.32 27.07
C LYS A 26 -20.00 35.17 25.64
N LEU A 27 -20.14 33.93 25.14
CA LEU A 27 -20.68 33.66 23.82
C LEU A 27 -22.13 34.13 23.70
N MET A 28 -22.97 33.81 24.68
CA MET A 28 -24.38 34.23 24.69
C MET A 28 -24.51 35.77 24.71
N LEU A 29 -23.65 36.44 25.47
CA LEU A 29 -23.58 37.90 25.48
C LEU A 29 -23.27 38.46 24.09
N VAL A 30 -22.36 37.89 23.31
CA VAL A 30 -22.02 38.49 22.00
C VAL A 30 -22.88 37.99 20.83
N THR A 31 -23.76 37.01 21.05
CA THR A 31 -24.56 36.38 19.97
C THR A 31 -26.08 36.54 20.12
N SER A 32 -26.63 36.60 21.33
CA SER A 32 -28.09 36.62 21.57
C SER A 32 -28.64 38.04 21.60
N GLU A 33 -29.80 38.34 21.00
CA GLU A 33 -30.41 39.67 21.13
C GLU A 33 -30.81 40.01 22.57
N SER A 34 -31.28 39.02 23.34
CA SER A 34 -31.67 39.15 24.75
C SER A 34 -31.02 38.04 25.60
N PRO A 35 -29.78 38.24 26.09
CA PRO A 35 -29.06 37.21 26.84
C PRO A 35 -29.63 37.07 28.27
N ASP A 36 -30.25 35.93 28.58
CA ASP A 36 -30.71 35.60 29.93
C ASP A 36 -29.63 34.79 30.69
N LEU A 37 -28.83 35.52 31.46
CA LEU A 37 -27.77 34.97 32.30
C LEU A 37 -28.26 34.44 33.67
N SER A 38 -29.57 34.38 33.90
CA SER A 38 -30.18 33.91 35.15
C SER A 38 -30.84 32.53 35.07
N ALA A 39 -31.11 32.01 33.86
CA ALA A 39 -31.75 30.71 33.64
C ALA A 39 -30.91 29.51 34.16
N ASN A 40 -31.54 28.40 34.57
CA ASN A 40 -30.82 27.20 35.01
C ASN A 40 -29.93 26.59 33.91
N PHE A 41 -28.77 26.02 34.29
CA PHE A 41 -27.77 25.44 33.38
C PHE A 41 -28.37 24.48 32.33
N LEU A 42 -29.28 23.58 32.74
CA LEU A 42 -29.95 22.62 31.86
C LEU A 42 -30.83 23.28 30.79
N LEU A 43 -31.48 24.40 31.09
CA LEU A 43 -32.27 25.16 30.12
C LEU A 43 -31.39 25.97 29.14
N ARG A 44 -30.15 26.28 29.53
CA ARG A 44 -29.18 26.98 28.66
C ARG A 44 -28.53 26.05 27.63
N LEU A 45 -28.36 24.76 27.94
CA LEU A 45 -27.80 23.77 27.02
C LEU A 45 -28.60 23.65 25.72
N PHE A 46 -29.93 23.84 25.77
CA PHE A 46 -30.81 23.76 24.60
C PHE A 46 -31.03 25.10 23.87
N LYS A 47 -30.55 26.23 24.41
CA LYS A 47 -30.83 27.58 23.88
C LYS A 47 -29.67 28.23 23.13
N ILE A 48 -28.46 27.71 23.23
CA ILE A 48 -27.29 28.32 22.58
C ILE A 48 -27.10 27.74 21.20
N SER A 49 -27.53 28.49 20.20
CA SER A 49 -27.15 28.25 18.81
C SER A 49 -25.76 28.83 18.57
N LEU A 50 -24.76 27.97 18.41
CA LEU A 50 -23.42 28.39 18.00
C LEU A 50 -23.48 29.04 16.60
N PRO A 51 -22.86 30.21 16.40
CA PRO A 51 -22.92 30.90 15.11
C PRO A 51 -22.24 30.07 14.02
N LYS A 52 -22.86 30.01 12.84
CA LYS A 52 -22.22 29.46 11.63
C LYS A 52 -21.40 30.52 10.89
N GLN A 53 -21.78 31.78 11.05
CA GLN A 53 -21.13 32.94 10.42
C GLN A 53 -21.04 34.09 11.41
N TRP A 54 -19.89 34.75 11.41
CA TRP A 54 -19.62 36.02 12.05
C TRP A 54 -19.67 37.12 10.98
N LYS A 55 -20.48 38.15 11.22
CA LYS A 55 -20.59 39.34 10.37
C LYS A 55 -20.15 40.57 11.14
N PHE A 56 -19.05 41.17 10.75
CA PHE A 56 -18.45 42.31 11.44
C PHE A 56 -18.83 43.63 10.77
N HIS A 57 -19.29 44.59 11.55
CA HIS A 57 -19.55 45.96 11.07
C HIS A 57 -18.22 46.68 10.83
N HIS A 58 -18.17 47.58 9.84
CA HIS A 58 -16.95 48.24 9.38
C HIS A 58 -17.20 49.64 8.79
N GLU A 59 -18.30 50.31 9.15
CA GLU A 59 -18.66 51.60 8.53
C GLU A 59 -17.79 52.75 9.07
N ASN A 60 -17.30 52.63 10.31
CA ASN A 60 -16.50 53.65 10.98
C ASN A 60 -15.44 53.02 11.92
N ASP A 61 -14.55 53.84 12.46
CA ASP A 61 -13.47 53.39 13.35
C ASP A 61 -13.96 52.72 14.65
N GLU A 62 -15.13 53.13 15.16
CA GLU A 62 -15.74 52.52 16.35
C GLU A 62 -16.19 51.08 16.06
N ASP A 63 -16.77 50.85 14.88
CA ASP A 63 -17.14 49.51 14.42
C ASP A 63 -15.90 48.61 14.30
N ILE A 64 -14.84 49.11 13.67
CA ILE A 64 -13.59 48.35 13.47
C ILE A 64 -12.94 48.02 14.83
N LEU A 65 -12.92 48.96 15.78
CA LEU A 65 -12.38 48.75 17.12
C LEU A 65 -13.10 47.61 17.85
N TYR A 66 -14.43 47.63 17.89
CA TYR A 66 -15.19 46.62 18.62
C TYR A 66 -15.32 45.29 17.88
N ALA A 67 -15.28 45.30 16.54
CA ALA A 67 -15.10 44.08 15.76
C ALA A 67 -13.75 43.42 16.09
N SER A 68 -12.66 44.18 16.20
CA SER A 68 -11.34 43.67 16.55
C SER A 68 -11.31 43.05 17.94
N GLN A 69 -11.95 43.68 18.92
CA GLN A 69 -12.09 43.11 20.28
C GLN A 69 -12.92 41.83 20.30
N LEU A 70 -13.98 41.76 19.49
CA LEU A 70 -14.77 40.54 19.35
C LEU A 70 -13.96 39.42 18.69
N ILE A 71 -13.18 39.72 17.66
CA ILE A 71 -12.29 38.76 17.01
C ILE A 71 -11.28 38.20 18.01
N GLN A 72 -10.66 39.05 18.82
CA GLN A 72 -9.75 38.58 19.87
C GLN A 72 -10.44 37.61 20.83
N LEU A 73 -11.67 37.91 21.26
CA LEU A 73 -12.43 37.00 22.11
C LEU A 73 -12.78 35.66 21.41
N ILE A 74 -13.08 35.70 20.12
CA ILE A 74 -13.33 34.50 19.31
C ILE A 74 -12.07 33.63 19.25
N GLU A 75 -10.92 34.22 18.90
CA GLU A 75 -9.65 33.51 18.72
C GLU A 75 -9.07 32.99 20.03
N ASP A 76 -9.08 33.81 21.08
CA ASP A 76 -8.45 33.46 22.36
C ASP A 76 -9.27 32.46 23.17
N GLU A 77 -10.60 32.50 23.08
CA GLU A 77 -11.50 31.75 23.95
C GLU A 77 -12.48 30.84 23.20
N PHE A 78 -13.26 31.36 22.25
CA PHE A 78 -14.36 30.58 21.68
C PHE A 78 -13.90 29.47 20.74
N ILE A 79 -12.86 29.69 19.94
CA ILE A 79 -12.31 28.63 19.08
C ILE A 79 -11.82 27.45 19.93
N LYS A 80 -11.12 27.73 21.03
CA LYS A 80 -10.61 26.68 21.94
C LYS A 80 -11.73 25.94 22.67
N ALA A 81 -12.80 26.63 23.04
CA ALA A 81 -13.94 26.00 23.72
C ALA A 81 -14.85 25.19 22.77
N TYR A 82 -14.91 25.57 21.49
CA TYR A 82 -15.85 25.00 20.51
C TYR A 82 -15.14 24.47 19.26
N ILE A 83 -13.97 23.83 19.42
CA ILE A 83 -13.04 23.46 18.33
C ILE A 83 -13.75 22.79 17.15
N ALA A 84 -14.56 21.74 17.40
CA ALA A 84 -15.23 21.00 16.32
C ALA A 84 -16.19 21.88 15.50
N HIS A 85 -16.95 22.75 16.17
CA HIS A 85 -17.90 23.65 15.50
C HIS A 85 -17.16 24.81 14.81
N ALA A 86 -16.23 25.45 15.51
CA ALA A 86 -15.41 26.53 14.97
C ALA A 86 -14.65 26.11 13.71
N ARG A 87 -14.06 24.91 13.73
CA ARG A 87 -13.37 24.32 12.58
C ARG A 87 -14.32 23.98 11.43
N LYS A 88 -15.50 23.40 11.72
CA LYS A 88 -16.51 23.07 10.71
C LYS A 88 -17.02 24.30 9.95
N TYR A 89 -17.12 25.45 10.61
CA TYR A 89 -17.66 26.68 10.04
C TYR A 89 -16.60 27.75 9.77
N GLY A 90 -15.30 27.42 9.86
CA GLY A 90 -14.20 28.31 9.52
C GLY A 90 -14.18 29.64 10.31
N TRP A 91 -14.39 29.60 11.63
CA TRP A 91 -14.44 30.82 12.44
C TRP A 91 -13.15 31.64 12.37
N TYR A 92 -12.00 30.96 12.36
CA TYR A 92 -10.70 31.62 12.26
C TYR A 92 -10.55 32.33 10.90
N GLU A 93 -10.92 31.64 9.83
CA GLU A 93 -10.86 32.14 8.46
C GLU A 93 -11.73 33.39 8.28
N GLN A 94 -12.93 33.40 8.88
CA GLN A 94 -13.82 34.57 8.89
C GLN A 94 -13.21 35.77 9.64
N CYS A 95 -12.60 35.52 10.80
CA CYS A 95 -11.90 36.55 11.56
C CYS A 95 -10.70 37.11 10.78
N LEU A 96 -9.87 36.23 10.21
CA LEU A 96 -8.69 36.62 9.47
C LEU A 96 -9.04 37.42 8.20
N MET A 97 -10.07 37.01 7.46
CA MET A 97 -10.57 37.75 6.30
C MET A 97 -10.97 39.17 6.68
N TYR A 98 -11.65 39.35 7.82
CA TYR A 98 -11.99 40.68 8.30
C TYR A 98 -10.75 41.50 8.68
N GLN A 99 -9.82 40.89 9.42
CA GLN A 99 -8.58 41.56 9.82
C GLN A 99 -7.79 42.05 8.61
N LEU A 100 -7.62 41.22 7.58
CA LEU A 100 -6.86 41.58 6.37
C LEU A 100 -7.53 42.71 5.57
N ASN A 101 -8.86 42.78 5.54
CA ASN A 101 -9.57 43.82 4.79
C ASN A 101 -9.61 45.17 5.52
N PHE A 102 -9.75 45.17 6.86
CA PHE A 102 -10.10 46.38 7.59
C PHE A 102 -9.11 46.81 8.67
N VAL A 103 -8.31 45.89 9.22
CA VAL A 103 -7.44 46.15 10.38
C VAL A 103 -5.96 46.16 9.98
N VAL A 104 -5.49 45.05 9.41
CA VAL A 104 -4.09 44.82 9.03
C VAL A 104 -4.01 44.65 7.51
N ARG A 105 -4.24 45.74 6.78
CA ARG A 105 -4.29 45.73 5.30
C ARG A 105 -2.97 45.36 4.64
N GLN A 106 -1.86 45.60 5.32
CA GLN A 106 -0.51 45.25 4.86
C GLN A 106 0.20 44.47 5.97
N PRO A 107 -0.06 43.17 6.10
CA PRO A 107 0.57 42.36 7.14
C PRO A 107 2.07 42.25 6.90
N THR A 108 2.82 42.27 8.01
CA THR A 108 4.26 41.98 8.01
C THR A 108 4.50 40.48 7.75
N GLN A 109 5.69 40.11 7.30
CA GLN A 109 6.03 38.69 7.08
C GLN A 109 5.85 37.82 8.34
N GLN A 110 6.13 38.38 9.53
CA GLN A 110 5.92 37.68 10.80
C GLN A 110 4.45 37.39 11.07
N GLN A 111 3.57 38.34 10.75
CA GLN A 111 2.12 38.15 10.85
C GLN A 111 1.64 37.10 9.84
N ILE A 112 2.07 37.19 8.58
CA ILE A 112 1.75 36.20 7.54
C ILE A 112 2.16 34.79 8.00
N ASN A 113 3.39 34.61 8.48
CA ASN A 113 3.85 33.32 8.99
C ASN A 113 3.00 32.80 10.16
N THR A 114 2.47 33.69 11.00
CA THR A 114 1.57 33.33 12.11
C THR A 114 0.22 32.89 11.58
N TYR A 115 -0.34 33.63 10.61
CA TYR A 115 -1.59 33.29 9.95
C TYR A 115 -1.53 31.93 9.26
N LEU A 116 -0.46 31.66 8.51
CA LEU A 116 -0.27 30.38 7.82
C LEU A 116 -0.22 29.20 8.80
N ARG A 117 0.44 29.35 9.95
CA ARG A 117 0.46 28.30 11.00
C ARG A 117 -0.92 28.03 11.59
N GLN A 118 -1.75 29.06 11.74
CA GLN A 118 -3.11 28.90 12.23
C GLN A 118 -4.02 28.28 11.15
N LEU A 119 -3.89 28.71 9.90
CA LEU A 119 -4.61 28.13 8.75
C LEU A 119 -4.27 26.64 8.53
N ASP A 120 -3.07 26.19 8.89
CA ASP A 120 -2.71 24.77 8.79
C ASP A 120 -3.58 23.86 9.68
N GLN A 121 -4.17 24.42 10.74
CA GLN A 121 -5.07 23.71 11.66
C GLN A 121 -6.54 23.69 11.17
N CYS A 122 -6.86 24.55 10.20
CA CYS A 122 -8.21 24.67 9.63
C CYS A 122 -8.55 23.49 8.70
N LEU A 123 -9.82 23.39 8.29
CA LEU A 123 -10.21 22.43 7.25
C LEU A 123 -9.83 22.96 5.87
N ASP A 124 -9.48 22.06 4.98
CA ASP A 124 -9.18 22.37 3.58
C ASP A 124 -10.48 22.62 2.81
N GLN A 125 -11.03 23.82 3.02
CA GLN A 125 -12.28 24.30 2.44
C GLN A 125 -12.08 25.68 1.80
N GLN A 126 -13.08 26.12 1.03
CA GLN A 126 -13.04 27.38 0.28
C GLN A 126 -12.55 28.59 1.09
N PRO A 127 -12.98 28.85 2.35
CA PRO A 127 -12.48 30.01 3.11
C PRO A 127 -10.96 30.00 3.33
N LYS A 128 -10.38 28.83 3.66
CA LYS A 128 -8.93 28.67 3.79
C LYS A 128 -8.24 28.87 2.44
N ILE A 129 -8.79 28.28 1.38
CA ILE A 129 -8.24 28.38 0.02
C ILE A 129 -8.23 29.84 -0.46
N GLU A 130 -9.31 30.60 -0.26
CA GLU A 130 -9.41 32.02 -0.61
C GLU A 130 -8.34 32.86 0.09
N LEU A 131 -8.13 32.64 1.39
CA LEU A 131 -7.08 33.33 2.17
C LEU A 131 -5.67 32.96 1.69
N LEU A 132 -5.42 31.69 1.42
CA LEU A 132 -4.13 31.23 0.91
C LEU A 132 -3.86 31.76 -0.51
N ASN A 133 -4.91 31.86 -1.34
CA ASN A 133 -4.83 32.46 -2.66
C ASN A 133 -4.52 33.96 -2.58
N TYR A 134 -5.16 34.68 -1.65
CA TYR A 134 -4.82 36.07 -1.34
C TYR A 134 -3.32 36.22 -1.01
N PHE A 135 -2.79 35.39 -0.11
CA PHE A 135 -1.36 35.44 0.24
C PHE A 135 -0.45 35.10 -0.96
N GLN A 136 -0.81 34.14 -1.79
CA GLN A 136 -0.03 33.78 -2.98
C GLN A 136 -0.04 34.89 -4.05
N GLN A 137 -1.16 35.59 -4.23
CA GLN A 137 -1.28 36.67 -5.21
C GLN A 137 -0.53 37.94 -4.77
N HIS A 138 -0.63 38.30 -3.49
CA HIS A 138 -0.04 39.53 -2.97
C HIS A 138 1.43 39.37 -2.53
N TYR A 139 1.82 38.15 -2.15
CA TYR A 139 3.16 37.84 -1.62
C TYR A 139 3.68 36.52 -2.23
N PRO A 140 3.87 36.42 -3.55
CA PRO A 140 4.19 35.14 -4.19
C PRO A 140 5.53 34.58 -3.69
N CYS A 141 5.48 33.38 -3.10
CA CYS A 141 6.68 32.63 -2.75
C CYS A 141 6.38 31.13 -2.66
N ALA A 142 7.41 30.29 -2.74
CA ALA A 142 7.26 28.83 -2.72
C ALA A 142 6.54 28.33 -1.45
N LEU A 143 6.68 29.00 -0.31
CA LEU A 143 6.00 28.63 0.93
C LEU A 143 4.49 28.83 0.83
N HIS A 144 4.04 29.96 0.27
CA HIS A 144 2.61 30.26 0.09
C HIS A 144 1.98 29.34 -0.96
N ALA A 145 2.67 29.10 -2.09
CA ALA A 145 2.23 28.16 -3.11
C ALA A 145 2.09 26.73 -2.58
N ASN A 146 3.07 26.25 -1.79
CA ASN A 146 2.97 24.93 -1.15
C ASN A 146 1.81 24.84 -0.16
N ALA A 147 1.54 25.89 0.63
CA ALA A 147 0.40 25.91 1.55
C ALA A 147 -0.93 25.87 0.80
N LEU A 148 -1.05 26.65 -0.29
CA LEU A 148 -2.22 26.68 -1.15
C LEU A 148 -2.43 25.34 -1.87
N ALA A 149 -1.37 24.74 -2.41
CA ALA A 149 -1.41 23.43 -3.06
C ALA A 149 -1.91 22.34 -2.10
N LYS A 150 -1.41 22.33 -0.85
CA LYS A 150 -1.89 21.41 0.19
C LYS A 150 -3.38 21.60 0.48
N ALA A 151 -3.86 22.83 0.56
CA ALA A 151 -5.28 23.10 0.78
C ALA A 151 -6.15 22.64 -0.40
N TYR A 152 -5.71 22.85 -1.64
CA TYR A 152 -6.39 22.30 -2.82
C TYR A 152 -6.42 20.76 -2.80
N ALA A 153 -5.30 20.12 -2.48
CA ALA A 153 -5.21 18.67 -2.37
C ALA A 153 -6.15 18.11 -1.29
N GLY A 154 -6.19 18.74 -0.12
CA GLY A 154 -7.10 18.37 0.98
C GLY A 154 -8.57 18.56 0.63
N ALA A 155 -8.90 19.52 -0.25
CA ALA A 155 -10.23 19.72 -0.79
C ALA A 155 -10.58 18.80 -1.98
N GLY A 156 -9.66 17.92 -2.40
CA GLY A 156 -9.83 17.03 -3.56
C GLY A 156 -9.69 17.72 -4.92
N GLN A 157 -9.18 18.95 -4.96
CA GLN A 157 -8.96 19.75 -6.17
C GLN A 157 -7.54 19.52 -6.71
N TYR A 158 -7.28 18.31 -7.19
CA TYR A 158 -5.92 17.86 -7.49
C TYR A 158 -5.23 18.58 -8.65
N THR A 159 -5.97 19.02 -9.67
CA THR A 159 -5.39 19.78 -10.80
C THR A 159 -4.76 21.09 -10.32
N GLN A 160 -5.51 21.88 -9.53
CA GLN A 160 -4.98 23.12 -8.96
C GLN A 160 -3.82 22.86 -8.00
N ALA A 161 -3.90 21.78 -7.20
CA ALA A 161 -2.81 21.41 -6.31
C ALA A 161 -1.52 21.12 -7.08
N ILE A 162 -1.61 20.35 -8.17
CA ILE A 162 -0.50 20.03 -9.09
C ILE A 162 0.14 21.31 -9.62
N ASP A 163 -0.65 22.23 -10.19
CA ASP A 163 -0.15 23.49 -10.76
C ASP A 163 0.65 24.31 -9.74
N TYR A 164 0.16 24.41 -8.50
CA TYR A 164 0.83 25.17 -7.45
C TYR A 164 2.05 24.44 -6.86
N PHE A 165 2.06 23.11 -6.79
CA PHE A 165 3.25 22.36 -6.39
C PHE A 165 4.38 22.52 -7.41
N GLU A 166 4.07 22.42 -8.70
CA GLU A 166 5.03 22.64 -9.78
C GLU A 166 5.58 24.06 -9.78
N TRP A 167 4.69 25.05 -9.64
CA TRP A 167 5.12 26.44 -9.48
C TRP A 167 6.04 26.61 -8.26
N ALA A 168 5.68 26.04 -7.11
CA ALA A 168 6.49 26.14 -5.91
C ALA A 168 7.88 25.51 -6.07
N ALA A 169 7.97 24.37 -6.76
CA ALA A 169 9.22 23.69 -7.07
C ALA A 169 10.10 24.54 -8.03
N ALA A 170 9.51 25.17 -9.05
CA ALA A 170 10.24 26.04 -9.97
C ALA A 170 10.80 27.31 -9.31
N GLN A 171 10.17 27.78 -8.24
CA GLN A 171 10.56 29.01 -7.53
C GLN A 171 11.52 28.79 -6.35
N SER A 172 11.74 27.54 -5.94
CA SER A 172 12.60 27.25 -4.78
C SER A 172 13.91 26.60 -5.20
N PRO A 173 15.07 27.14 -4.78
CA PRO A 173 16.35 26.49 -5.01
C PRO A 173 16.56 25.26 -4.11
N GLN A 174 15.74 25.09 -3.07
CA GLN A 174 15.84 24.01 -2.11
C GLN A 174 14.76 22.96 -2.35
N PHE A 175 15.19 21.71 -2.48
CA PHE A 175 14.27 20.58 -2.57
C PHE A 175 13.49 20.40 -1.27
N ASN A 176 12.16 20.28 -1.38
CA ASN A 176 11.27 20.02 -0.25
C ASN A 176 10.61 18.64 -0.43
N GLU A 177 11.15 17.62 0.25
CA GLU A 177 10.69 16.24 0.14
C GLU A 177 9.20 16.08 0.52
N VAL A 178 8.73 16.80 1.54
CA VAL A 178 7.33 16.74 1.96
C VAL A 178 6.39 17.28 0.88
N ALA A 179 6.76 18.38 0.23
CA ALA A 179 6.00 18.92 -0.90
C ALA A 179 6.07 18.00 -2.11
N PHE A 180 7.23 17.40 -2.39
CA PHE A 180 7.41 16.42 -3.45
C PHE A 180 6.48 15.21 -3.27
N TYR A 181 6.43 14.60 -2.08
CA TYR A 181 5.51 13.49 -1.83
C TYR A 181 4.03 13.90 -1.91
N ALA A 182 3.67 15.10 -1.44
CA ALA A 182 2.31 15.61 -1.57
C ALA A 182 1.92 15.81 -3.04
N TYR A 183 2.85 16.29 -3.86
CA TYR A 183 2.69 16.43 -5.30
C TYR A 183 2.47 15.08 -5.99
N ILE A 184 3.33 14.09 -5.71
CA ILE A 184 3.18 12.72 -6.23
C ILE A 184 1.80 12.15 -5.84
N GLN A 185 1.37 12.32 -4.59
CA GLN A 185 0.03 11.87 -4.17
C GLN A 185 -1.10 12.55 -4.94
N CYS A 186 -0.97 13.82 -5.32
CA CYS A 186 -1.96 14.49 -6.16
C CYS A 186 -2.04 13.86 -7.56
N LEU A 187 -0.90 13.54 -8.18
CA LEU A 187 -0.86 12.79 -9.45
C LEU A 187 -1.56 11.43 -9.30
N LEU A 188 -1.21 10.66 -8.27
CA LEU A 188 -1.82 9.34 -8.04
C LEU A 188 -3.33 9.39 -7.76
N LYS A 189 -3.82 10.45 -7.12
CA LYS A 189 -5.26 10.63 -6.82
C LYS A 189 -6.04 11.16 -8.01
N ARG A 190 -5.43 12.02 -8.84
CA ARG A 190 -6.04 12.52 -10.06
C ARG A 190 -6.11 11.43 -11.13
N ASN A 191 -5.05 10.63 -11.26
CA ASN A 191 -4.95 9.44 -12.12
C ASN A 191 -5.48 9.68 -13.54
N GLN A 192 -5.10 10.79 -14.16
CA GLN A 192 -5.44 11.09 -15.54
C GLN A 192 -4.57 10.28 -16.51
N PRO A 193 -5.15 9.80 -17.63
CA PRO A 193 -4.42 9.03 -18.63
C PRO A 193 -3.40 9.87 -19.40
N GLU A 194 -3.55 11.19 -19.40
CA GLU A 194 -2.69 12.13 -20.13
C GLU A 194 -2.33 13.31 -19.20
N TYR A 195 -1.20 13.18 -18.52
CA TYR A 195 -0.49 14.29 -17.88
C TYR A 195 0.25 15.11 -18.94
N GLN A 196 0.97 14.40 -19.81
CA GLN A 196 1.61 14.91 -21.03
C GLN A 196 1.21 14.00 -22.20
N SER A 197 1.56 14.41 -23.43
CA SER A 197 1.31 13.58 -24.62
C SER A 197 1.87 12.17 -24.42
N GLN A 198 0.99 11.17 -24.41
CA GLN A 198 1.31 9.74 -24.22
C GLN A 198 1.90 9.36 -22.85
N VAL A 199 1.79 10.21 -21.84
CA VAL A 199 2.27 9.93 -20.48
C VAL A 199 1.16 10.24 -19.47
N SER A 200 0.76 9.24 -18.70
CA SER A 200 -0.23 9.37 -17.62
C SER A 200 0.34 9.99 -16.34
N ASP A 201 -0.55 10.40 -15.44
CA ASP A 201 -0.18 10.87 -14.10
C ASP A 201 0.66 9.82 -13.35
N ILE A 202 0.31 8.54 -13.49
CA ILE A 202 0.95 7.44 -12.77
C ILE A 202 2.35 7.17 -13.33
N GLU A 203 2.49 7.14 -14.66
CA GLU A 203 3.79 6.98 -15.32
C GLU A 203 4.71 8.14 -14.94
N TYR A 204 4.22 9.38 -14.99
CA TYR A 204 5.01 10.54 -14.61
C TYR A 204 5.42 10.53 -13.13
N ALA A 205 4.51 10.14 -12.24
CA ALA A 205 4.81 9.98 -10.81
C ALA A 205 5.91 8.93 -10.56
N ILE A 206 5.89 7.80 -11.27
CA ILE A 206 6.91 6.75 -11.16
C ILE A 206 8.26 7.24 -11.68
N ASP A 207 8.31 7.95 -12.82
CA ASP A 207 9.55 8.53 -13.36
C ASP A 207 10.20 9.49 -12.35
N LEU A 208 9.40 10.38 -11.75
CA LEU A 208 9.88 11.30 -10.72
C LEU A 208 10.43 10.57 -9.49
N LEU A 209 9.73 9.53 -9.00
CA LEU A 209 10.21 8.71 -7.89
C LEU A 209 11.49 7.96 -8.24
N ALA A 210 11.57 7.38 -9.44
CA ALA A 210 12.75 6.67 -9.90
C ALA A 210 13.97 7.60 -10.00
N ARG A 211 13.78 8.86 -10.41
CA ARG A 211 14.84 9.89 -10.44
C ARG A 211 15.23 10.37 -9.04
N TYR A 212 14.39 10.18 -8.02
CA TYR A 212 14.67 10.59 -6.66
C TYR A 212 15.55 9.57 -5.90
N GLN A 213 16.86 9.61 -6.16
CA GLN A 213 17.81 8.58 -5.72
C GLN A 213 18.15 8.55 -4.22
N LYS A 214 17.87 9.62 -3.46
CA LYS A 214 18.29 9.75 -2.06
C LYS A 214 17.16 10.26 -1.16
N PRO A 215 16.11 9.43 -0.92
CA PRO A 215 15.04 9.78 0.01
C PRO A 215 15.56 9.91 1.44
N ILE A 216 15.11 10.96 2.13
CA ILE A 216 15.35 11.17 3.56
C ILE A 216 14.38 10.28 4.33
N ASP A 217 13.08 10.32 4.00
CA ASP A 217 12.07 9.39 4.53
C ASP A 217 11.89 8.17 3.60
N GLN A 218 12.76 7.17 3.79
CA GLN A 218 12.72 5.92 3.02
C GLN A 218 11.39 5.17 3.16
N LYS A 219 10.72 5.26 4.32
CA LYS A 219 9.46 4.55 4.55
C LYS A 219 8.34 5.19 3.74
N ALA A 220 8.24 6.52 3.76
CA ALA A 220 7.28 7.25 2.93
C ALA A 220 7.55 6.98 1.44
N TYR A 221 8.81 7.07 1.01
CA TYR A 221 9.22 6.75 -0.36
C TYR A 221 8.72 5.37 -0.82
N CYS A 222 9.05 4.30 -0.07
CA CYS A 222 8.67 2.94 -0.44
C CYS A 222 7.15 2.76 -0.50
N ASN A 223 6.40 3.33 0.45
CA ASN A 223 4.94 3.24 0.46
C ASN A 223 4.31 3.93 -0.75
N ILE A 224 4.78 5.14 -1.08
CA ILE A 224 4.27 5.92 -2.22
C ILE A 224 4.62 5.22 -3.53
N LEU A 225 5.86 4.71 -3.66
CA LEU A 225 6.28 3.99 -4.85
C LEU A 225 5.47 2.71 -5.05
N GLN A 226 5.26 1.92 -3.99
CA GLN A 226 4.43 0.72 -4.05
C GLN A 226 2.99 1.07 -4.46
N GLN A 227 2.43 2.16 -3.94
CA GLN A 227 1.11 2.65 -4.33
C GLN A 227 1.05 3.03 -5.82
N ALA A 228 2.05 3.77 -6.31
CA ALA A 228 2.12 4.18 -7.72
C ALA A 228 2.22 2.95 -8.65
N ILE A 229 3.10 2.00 -8.34
CA ILE A 229 3.25 0.76 -9.09
C ILE A 229 1.97 -0.07 -9.08
N SER A 230 1.25 -0.09 -7.95
CA SER A 230 -0.04 -0.78 -7.84
C SER A 230 -1.12 -0.17 -8.74
N LEU A 231 -1.03 1.12 -9.05
CA LEU A 231 -1.96 1.79 -9.97
C LEU A 231 -1.57 1.56 -11.44
N LEU A 232 -0.28 1.34 -11.73
CA LEU A 232 0.21 1.11 -13.09
C LEU A 232 0.05 -0.34 -13.56
N LEU A 233 0.36 -1.31 -12.68
CA LEU A 233 0.41 -2.71 -13.06
C LEU A 233 -0.99 -3.32 -13.30
N PRO A 234 -1.12 -4.26 -14.25
CA PRO A 234 -2.40 -4.90 -14.54
C PRO A 234 -2.88 -5.77 -13.38
N GLU A 235 -4.20 -5.89 -13.24
CA GLU A 235 -4.84 -6.64 -12.17
C GLU A 235 -4.38 -8.11 -12.10
N SER A 236 -4.09 -8.73 -13.25
CA SER A 236 -3.56 -10.10 -13.33
C SER A 236 -2.24 -10.29 -12.58
N ILE A 237 -1.36 -9.28 -12.60
CA ILE A 237 -0.14 -9.28 -11.80
C ILE A 237 -0.50 -9.02 -10.34
N LEU A 238 -1.37 -8.04 -10.05
CA LEU A 238 -1.69 -7.65 -8.67
C LEU A 238 -2.41 -8.75 -7.87
N GLN A 239 -3.29 -9.53 -8.49
CA GLN A 239 -4.04 -10.63 -7.84
C GLN A 239 -3.15 -11.75 -7.32
N THR A 240 -1.94 -11.90 -7.87
CA THR A 240 -0.95 -12.89 -7.42
C THR A 240 -0.04 -12.37 -6.30
N ARG A 241 -0.18 -11.10 -5.89
CA ARG A 241 0.50 -10.61 -4.67
C ARG A 241 -0.04 -11.36 -3.47
N ALA A 242 0.83 -11.65 -2.51
CA ALA A 242 0.37 -12.12 -1.22
C ALA A 242 -0.60 -11.09 -0.61
N THR A 243 -1.72 -11.57 -0.06
CA THR A 243 -2.57 -10.74 0.80
C THR A 243 -1.68 -10.20 1.91
N ALA A 244 -1.51 -8.87 2.00
CA ALA A 244 -0.66 -8.22 2.98
C ALA A 244 -0.97 -8.73 4.40
N THR A 245 -0.20 -9.69 4.86
CA THR A 245 -0.24 -10.15 6.24
C THR A 245 0.91 -9.47 6.94
N THR A 246 0.59 -8.59 7.88
CA THR A 246 1.56 -8.19 8.88
C THR A 246 2.10 -9.47 9.55
N MET A 247 3.38 -9.50 9.93
CA MET A 247 3.95 -10.67 10.63
C MET A 247 3.10 -11.10 11.84
N VAL A 248 2.36 -10.17 12.47
CA VAL A 248 1.41 -10.45 13.56
C VAL A 248 0.16 -11.20 13.08
N ALA A 249 -0.37 -10.89 11.89
CA ALA A 249 -1.48 -11.63 11.29
C ALA A 249 -1.08 -13.05 10.89
N ASP A 250 0.15 -13.24 10.38
CA ASP A 250 0.73 -14.56 10.10
C ASP A 250 0.94 -15.37 11.37
N VAL A 251 1.42 -14.75 12.46
CA VAL A 251 1.51 -15.38 13.78
C VAL A 251 0.12 -15.75 14.29
N GLY A 252 -0.87 -14.87 14.17
CA GLY A 252 -2.26 -15.15 14.57
C GLY A 252 -2.91 -16.30 13.79
N ARG A 253 -2.67 -16.37 12.47
CA ARG A 253 -3.15 -17.47 11.61
C ARG A 253 -2.39 -18.76 11.87
N SER A 254 -1.06 -18.69 12.08
CA SER A 254 -0.24 -19.81 12.49
C SER A 254 -0.71 -20.37 13.84
N LEU A 255 -0.99 -19.51 14.82
CA LEU A 255 -1.54 -19.90 16.13
C LEU A 255 -2.96 -20.47 16.03
N ASN A 256 -3.80 -19.96 15.12
CA ASN A 256 -5.14 -20.50 14.89
C ASN A 256 -5.10 -21.85 14.15
N ALA A 257 -4.21 -22.01 13.16
CA ALA A 257 -3.97 -23.27 12.47
C ALA A 257 -3.36 -24.31 13.44
N LEU A 258 -2.35 -23.91 14.22
CA LEU A 258 -1.79 -24.67 15.33
C LEU A 258 -2.89 -25.02 16.33
N GLY A 259 -3.75 -24.07 16.72
CA GLY A 259 -4.89 -24.28 17.62
C GLY A 259 -5.93 -25.26 17.08
N LYS A 260 -6.22 -25.24 15.78
CA LYS A 260 -7.09 -26.21 15.10
C LYS A 260 -6.43 -27.61 15.05
N THR A 261 -5.11 -27.68 14.87
CA THR A 261 -4.36 -28.94 14.98
C THR A 261 -4.20 -29.41 16.43
N LEU A 262 -4.15 -28.49 17.39
CA LEU A 262 -3.97 -28.70 18.84
C LEU A 262 -5.27 -28.96 19.60
N ASN A 263 -6.44 -28.61 19.08
CA ASN A 263 -7.72 -28.98 19.70
C ASN A 263 -8.01 -30.50 19.63
N GLY A 264 -7.16 -31.29 18.97
CA GLY A 264 -7.11 -32.75 19.09
C GLY A 264 -6.09 -33.28 20.13
N ILE A 265 -5.38 -32.39 20.84
CA ILE A 265 -4.11 -32.65 21.54
C ILE A 265 -4.27 -32.40 23.05
N TRP A 266 -4.91 -33.35 23.72
CA TRP A 266 -4.57 -33.65 25.11
C TRP A 266 -4.20 -35.13 25.20
N GLY A 267 -2.91 -35.42 24.94
CA GLY A 267 -2.26 -36.69 25.25
C GLY A 267 -1.86 -37.58 24.06
N GLY A 268 -0.63 -37.43 23.54
CA GLY A 268 0.03 -38.42 22.68
C GLY A 268 0.97 -37.82 21.63
N ARG A 269 2.09 -38.50 21.31
CA ARG A 269 3.06 -38.14 20.25
C ARG A 269 2.31 -37.74 18.97
N GLU A 270 2.68 -36.64 18.32
CA GLU A 270 2.00 -36.16 17.11
C GLU A 270 2.36 -37.06 15.91
N HIS A 271 1.35 -37.61 15.23
CA HIS A 271 1.56 -38.49 14.05
C HIS A 271 1.08 -37.83 12.75
N HIS A 272 0.71 -36.55 12.80
CA HIS A 272 0.19 -35.79 11.68
C HIS A 272 1.28 -34.89 11.11
N LEU A 273 1.41 -34.87 9.78
CA LEU A 273 2.32 -33.94 9.12
C LEU A 273 1.79 -32.50 9.25
N PRO A 274 2.63 -31.54 9.68
CA PRO A 274 2.26 -30.13 9.71
C PRO A 274 1.92 -29.60 8.32
N PHE A 275 0.72 -29.04 8.16
CA PHE A 275 0.23 -28.47 6.90
C PHE A 275 -0.85 -27.42 7.17
N SER A 276 -0.73 -26.24 6.55
CA SER A 276 -1.76 -25.20 6.60
C SER A 276 -1.92 -24.55 5.23
N GLN A 277 -3.03 -24.87 4.55
CA GLN A 277 -3.35 -24.30 3.25
C GLN A 277 -3.48 -22.77 3.33
N GLU A 278 -4.02 -22.23 4.42
CA GLU A 278 -4.16 -20.79 4.63
C GLU A 278 -2.78 -20.09 4.68
N VAL A 279 -1.83 -20.66 5.44
CA VAL A 279 -0.47 -20.08 5.57
C VAL A 279 0.30 -20.19 4.25
N ILE A 280 0.18 -21.33 3.56
CA ILE A 280 0.80 -21.52 2.24
C ILE A 280 0.19 -20.57 1.21
N ALA A 281 -1.12 -20.38 1.19
CA ALA A 281 -1.79 -19.49 0.24
C ALA A 281 -1.44 -18.01 0.47
N SER A 282 -1.28 -17.58 1.73
CA SER A 282 -0.95 -16.19 2.06
C SER A 282 0.54 -15.86 2.01
N ALA A 283 1.43 -16.84 1.91
CA ALA A 283 2.87 -16.60 1.80
C ALA A 283 3.22 -15.84 0.49
N PRO A 284 4.20 -14.92 0.51
CA PRO A 284 4.69 -14.21 -0.68
C PRO A 284 4.94 -15.16 -1.85
N GLN A 285 4.56 -14.76 -3.06
CA GLN A 285 4.68 -15.56 -4.29
C GLN A 285 5.66 -14.88 -5.24
N LEU A 286 6.48 -15.63 -5.97
CA LEU A 286 7.30 -15.04 -7.02
C LEU A 286 6.40 -14.58 -8.18
N LEU A 287 6.82 -13.52 -8.89
CA LEU A 287 6.14 -13.14 -10.12
C LEU A 287 6.61 -14.05 -11.26
N THR A 288 5.70 -14.86 -11.79
CA THR A 288 6.04 -15.82 -12.85
C THR A 288 6.25 -15.10 -14.18
N GLU A 289 7.20 -15.58 -14.99
CA GLU A 289 7.45 -15.02 -16.32
C GLU A 289 6.18 -14.99 -17.17
N HIS A 290 5.37 -16.06 -17.12
CA HIS A 290 4.09 -16.11 -17.84
C HIS A 290 3.16 -14.95 -17.46
N SER A 291 3.08 -14.62 -16.17
CA SER A 291 2.26 -13.50 -15.68
C SER A 291 2.79 -12.16 -16.16
N VAL A 292 4.13 -11.99 -16.18
CA VAL A 292 4.75 -10.77 -16.72
C VAL A 292 4.45 -10.63 -18.20
N LEU A 293 4.67 -11.67 -19.00
CA LEU A 293 4.44 -11.63 -20.45
C LEU A 293 2.97 -11.38 -20.78
N ALA A 294 2.04 -12.00 -20.03
CA ALA A 294 0.61 -11.75 -20.16
C ALA A 294 0.23 -10.30 -19.80
N GLY A 295 0.86 -9.72 -18.77
CA GLY A 295 0.69 -8.32 -18.40
C GLY A 295 1.23 -7.36 -19.46
N LEU A 296 2.43 -7.63 -19.99
CA LEU A 296 3.06 -6.84 -21.06
C LEU A 296 2.23 -6.84 -22.35
N ALA A 297 1.56 -7.95 -22.67
CA ALA A 297 0.64 -8.01 -23.82
C ALA A 297 -0.52 -7.01 -23.72
N GLN A 298 -0.88 -6.60 -22.51
CA GLN A 298 -1.98 -5.66 -22.24
C GLN A 298 -1.49 -4.21 -22.06
N ALA A 299 -0.18 -3.98 -21.93
CA ALA A 299 0.44 -2.69 -21.66
C ALA A 299 0.54 -1.81 -22.92
N LYS A 300 -0.61 -1.31 -23.39
CA LYS A 300 -0.71 -0.53 -24.63
C LYS A 300 0.15 0.73 -24.65
N THR A 301 0.24 1.47 -23.53
CA THR A 301 1.04 2.71 -23.47
C THR A 301 2.52 2.43 -23.66
N MET A 302 3.07 1.45 -22.93
CA MET A 302 4.44 0.98 -23.11
C MET A 302 4.71 0.46 -24.52
N GLN A 303 3.78 -0.32 -25.07
CA GLN A 303 3.90 -0.87 -26.41
C GLN A 303 3.94 0.23 -27.48
N ASN A 304 3.11 1.26 -27.33
CA ASN A 304 3.07 2.41 -28.21
C ASN A 304 4.34 3.26 -28.07
N ALA A 305 4.81 3.49 -26.83
CA ALA A 305 6.05 4.23 -26.57
C ALA A 305 7.27 3.55 -27.20
N LEU A 306 7.38 2.23 -27.07
CA LEU A 306 8.43 1.44 -27.72
C LEU A 306 8.34 1.54 -29.26
N GLN A 307 7.15 1.39 -29.83
CA GLN A 307 6.96 1.50 -31.28
C GLN A 307 7.24 2.91 -31.81
N HIS A 308 6.83 3.94 -31.06
CA HIS A 308 7.07 5.33 -31.39
C HIS A 308 8.56 5.67 -31.36
N SER A 309 9.29 5.21 -30.34
CA SER A 309 10.75 5.35 -30.26
C SER A 309 11.42 4.76 -31.49
N LEU A 310 11.13 3.49 -31.79
CA LEU A 310 11.77 2.78 -32.91
C LEU A 310 11.36 3.35 -34.27
N GLY A 311 10.08 3.72 -34.44
CA GLY A 311 9.52 4.19 -35.71
C GLY A 311 9.95 5.60 -36.14
N LYS A 312 10.55 6.41 -35.24
CA LYS A 312 11.12 7.71 -35.60
C LYS A 312 12.38 7.60 -36.49
N SER A 313 13.07 6.46 -36.43
CA SER A 313 14.44 6.34 -36.97
C SER A 313 14.73 5.03 -37.70
N SER A 314 13.90 3.99 -37.58
CA SER A 314 14.15 2.70 -38.23
C SER A 314 13.64 2.65 -39.68
N HIS A 315 14.40 1.98 -40.55
CA HIS A 315 13.99 1.71 -41.95
C HIS A 315 13.21 0.39 -42.11
N LEU A 316 13.13 -0.42 -41.04
CA LEU A 316 12.49 -1.73 -41.03
C LEU A 316 10.98 -1.66 -40.72
N THR A 317 10.15 -2.33 -41.51
CA THR A 317 8.70 -2.45 -41.25
C THR A 317 8.41 -3.42 -40.10
N PHE A 318 7.64 -2.95 -39.12
CA PHE A 318 7.16 -3.73 -37.97
C PHE A 318 6.05 -4.71 -38.39
N THR A 319 6.28 -6.03 -38.27
CA THR A 319 5.26 -7.05 -38.56
C THR A 319 4.63 -7.67 -37.32
N GLN A 320 5.09 -7.36 -36.10
CA GLN A 320 4.59 -8.00 -34.87
C GLN A 320 4.53 -7.02 -33.70
N GLY A 321 3.38 -6.35 -33.51
CA GLY A 321 3.18 -5.33 -32.48
C GLY A 321 3.44 -5.81 -31.04
N PRO A 322 2.62 -6.70 -30.47
CA PRO A 322 2.68 -7.06 -29.04
C PRO A 322 3.86 -7.94 -28.62
N LEU A 323 4.59 -8.53 -29.58
CA LEU A 323 5.71 -9.43 -29.30
C LEU A 323 7.00 -8.67 -28.97
N LEU A 324 7.17 -7.43 -29.43
CA LEU A 324 8.40 -6.66 -29.23
C LEU A 324 8.67 -6.34 -27.76
N LEU A 325 7.63 -5.95 -27.01
CA LEU A 325 7.79 -5.61 -25.60
C LEU A 325 8.08 -6.85 -24.74
N GLN A 326 7.48 -7.98 -25.09
CA GLN A 326 7.76 -9.28 -24.48
C GLN A 326 9.20 -9.74 -24.76
N SER A 327 9.63 -9.67 -26.02
CA SER A 327 11.01 -9.96 -26.44
C SER A 327 12.03 -9.06 -25.73
N LEU A 328 11.72 -7.76 -25.63
CA LEU A 328 12.58 -6.79 -24.93
C LEU A 328 12.72 -7.18 -23.45
N TRP A 329 11.61 -7.50 -22.79
CA TRP A 329 11.63 -7.96 -21.41
C TRP A 329 12.48 -9.21 -21.24
N GLN A 330 12.29 -10.24 -22.07
CA GLN A 330 13.06 -11.48 -21.98
C GLN A 330 14.55 -11.27 -22.19
N LEU A 331 14.94 -10.49 -23.22
CA LEU A 331 16.35 -10.16 -23.45
C LEU A 331 16.94 -9.36 -22.29
N MET A 332 16.19 -8.42 -21.72
CA MET A 332 16.66 -7.60 -20.59
C MET A 332 16.92 -8.45 -19.33
N GLN A 333 16.15 -9.51 -19.09
CA GLN A 333 16.39 -10.42 -17.97
C GLN A 333 17.71 -11.22 -18.10
N GLN A 334 18.19 -11.44 -19.33
CA GLN A 334 19.43 -12.17 -19.60
C GLN A 334 20.63 -11.23 -19.80
N GLN A 335 20.41 -10.13 -20.53
CA GLN A 335 21.40 -9.13 -20.90
C GLN A 335 20.77 -7.73 -20.76
N PRO A 336 20.81 -7.12 -19.56
CA PRO A 336 20.18 -5.82 -19.31
C PRO A 336 20.75 -4.68 -20.17
N ALA A 337 22.00 -4.81 -20.62
CA ALA A 337 22.66 -3.90 -21.57
C ALA A 337 21.90 -3.77 -22.91
N ILE A 338 20.92 -4.63 -23.22
CA ILE A 338 20.05 -4.45 -24.39
C ILE A 338 19.31 -3.10 -24.36
N LEU A 339 19.03 -2.55 -23.17
CA LEU A 339 18.41 -1.23 -23.03
C LEU A 339 19.35 -0.08 -23.45
N GLU A 340 20.67 -0.29 -23.46
CA GLU A 340 21.61 0.72 -23.97
C GLU A 340 21.35 1.01 -25.45
N LEU A 341 20.93 -0.01 -26.22
CA LEU A 341 20.55 0.14 -27.62
C LEU A 341 19.28 0.99 -27.83
N LEU A 342 18.48 1.20 -26.78
CA LEU A 342 17.31 2.09 -26.82
C LEU A 342 17.68 3.56 -26.56
N VAL A 343 18.85 3.83 -25.97
CA VAL A 343 19.30 5.19 -25.63
C VAL A 343 19.71 5.95 -26.90
N GLU A 344 20.38 5.28 -27.85
CA GLU A 344 20.87 5.91 -29.08
C GLU A 344 20.09 5.47 -30.33
N PRO A 345 19.46 6.40 -31.08
CA PRO A 345 18.71 6.07 -32.29
C PRO A 345 19.49 5.32 -33.37
N ALA A 346 20.81 5.52 -33.44
CA ALA A 346 21.68 4.84 -34.40
C ALA A 346 21.75 3.31 -34.21
N GLN A 347 21.33 2.81 -33.04
CA GLN A 347 21.42 1.40 -32.67
C GLN A 347 20.07 0.66 -32.81
N TYR A 348 19.01 1.34 -33.26
CA TYR A 348 17.66 0.78 -33.30
C TYR A 348 17.51 -0.40 -34.27
N ASP A 349 18.17 -0.39 -35.43
CA ASP A 349 18.13 -1.52 -36.36
C ASP A 349 18.75 -2.77 -35.73
N GLN A 350 19.87 -2.62 -35.01
CA GLN A 350 20.51 -3.72 -34.28
C GLN A 350 19.61 -4.27 -33.17
N LEU A 351 18.91 -3.38 -32.45
CA LEU A 351 17.94 -3.79 -31.43
C LEU A 351 16.79 -4.58 -32.05
N ILE A 352 16.22 -4.10 -33.15
CA ILE A 352 15.10 -4.76 -33.84
C ILE A 352 15.50 -6.17 -34.29
N GLU A 353 16.68 -6.34 -34.88
CA GLU A 353 17.18 -7.66 -35.27
C GLU A 353 17.26 -8.62 -34.07
N ARG A 354 17.80 -8.16 -32.93
CA ARG A 354 17.90 -8.98 -31.71
C ARG A 354 16.52 -9.35 -31.15
N LEU A 355 15.58 -8.40 -31.15
CA LEU A 355 14.21 -8.65 -30.70
C LEU A 355 13.53 -9.71 -31.56
N GLN A 356 13.72 -9.66 -32.88
CA GLN A 356 13.13 -10.63 -33.81
C GLN A 356 13.76 -12.02 -33.75
N GLN A 357 15.04 -12.12 -33.37
CA GLN A 357 15.75 -13.39 -33.20
C GLN A 357 15.47 -14.07 -31.86
N SER A 358 14.91 -13.35 -30.89
CA SER A 358 14.56 -13.91 -29.58
C SER A 358 13.49 -14.98 -29.74
N THR A 359 13.87 -16.24 -29.47
CA THR A 359 12.92 -17.36 -29.45
C THR A 359 12.65 -17.70 -27.99
N PRO A 360 11.37 -17.85 -27.57
CA PRO A 360 11.08 -18.25 -26.20
C PRO A 360 11.68 -19.63 -25.92
N GLN A 361 12.52 -19.72 -24.89
CA GLN A 361 13.01 -21.00 -24.42
C GLN A 361 11.83 -21.81 -23.85
N ARG A 362 11.67 -23.05 -24.31
CA ARG A 362 10.69 -23.98 -23.74
C ARG A 362 11.17 -24.40 -22.35
N LYS A 363 10.37 -24.09 -21.33
CA LYS A 363 10.62 -24.54 -19.97
C LYS A 363 10.42 -26.05 -19.86
N HIS A 364 11.36 -26.73 -19.21
CA HIS A 364 11.13 -28.11 -18.75
C HIS A 364 10.29 -28.07 -17.49
N GLU A 365 9.13 -28.73 -17.51
CA GLU A 365 8.26 -28.81 -16.34
C GLU A 365 8.88 -29.73 -15.28
N THR A 366 9.38 -29.14 -14.20
CA THR A 366 9.64 -29.82 -12.92
C THR A 366 8.32 -29.95 -12.14
N SER A 367 7.26 -30.47 -12.77
CA SER A 367 5.93 -30.59 -12.14
C SER A 367 5.73 -32.00 -11.58
N SER A 368 5.43 -32.08 -10.28
CA SER A 368 4.96 -33.31 -9.63
C SER A 368 3.44 -33.21 -9.49
N GLU A 369 2.71 -34.13 -10.13
CA GLU A 369 1.25 -34.21 -10.03
C GLU A 369 0.78 -34.40 -8.58
N LYS A 370 1.52 -35.20 -7.79
CA LYS A 370 1.16 -35.52 -6.39
C LYS A 370 1.32 -34.31 -5.48
N ILE A 371 2.41 -33.56 -5.63
CA ILE A 371 2.65 -32.36 -4.82
C ILE A 371 1.66 -31.27 -5.23
N GLN A 372 1.38 -31.13 -6.53
CA GLN A 372 0.38 -30.20 -7.01
C GLN A 372 -1.02 -30.52 -6.45
N LEU A 373 -1.39 -31.80 -6.39
CA LEU A 373 -2.63 -32.26 -5.75
C LEU A 373 -2.69 -31.83 -4.27
N ILE A 374 -1.60 -32.01 -3.50
CA ILE A 374 -1.52 -31.62 -2.09
C ILE A 374 -1.65 -30.11 -1.93
N LEU A 375 -0.96 -29.32 -2.76
CA LEU A 375 -0.99 -27.87 -2.68
C LEU A 375 -2.39 -27.30 -3.02
N GLN A 376 -3.10 -27.93 -3.97
CA GLN A 376 -4.42 -27.47 -4.41
C GLN A 376 -5.57 -27.94 -3.51
N HIS A 377 -5.58 -29.22 -3.13
CA HIS A 377 -6.70 -29.84 -2.43
C HIS A 377 -6.41 -30.16 -0.95
N GLY A 378 -5.20 -29.85 -0.50
CA GLY A 378 -4.77 -30.09 0.87
C GLY A 378 -4.24 -31.49 1.11
N LEU A 379 -3.48 -31.63 2.20
CA LEU A 379 -2.82 -32.88 2.55
C LEU A 379 -3.80 -34.05 2.79
N MET A 380 -4.98 -33.80 3.36
CA MET A 380 -5.96 -34.86 3.63
C MET A 380 -6.61 -35.42 2.36
N ALA A 381 -6.76 -34.62 1.31
CA ALA A 381 -7.23 -35.11 0.01
C ALA A 381 -6.24 -36.12 -0.58
N TYR A 382 -4.93 -35.91 -0.37
CA TYR A 382 -3.91 -36.86 -0.77
C TYR A 382 -3.85 -38.09 0.14
N LEU A 383 -3.91 -37.92 1.46
CA LEU A 383 -3.75 -39.01 2.43
C LEU A 383 -5.01 -39.87 2.63
N GLY A 384 -6.18 -39.38 2.23
CA GLY A 384 -7.48 -39.98 2.48
C GLY A 384 -8.05 -39.63 3.87
N GLU A 385 -9.33 -39.28 3.92
CA GLU A 385 -10.07 -39.00 5.16
C GLU A 385 -10.43 -40.30 5.89
N VAL A 386 -9.47 -40.82 6.67
CA VAL A 386 -9.69 -42.06 7.44
C VAL A 386 -9.27 -41.88 8.90
N ARG A 387 -10.05 -42.48 9.80
CA ARG A 387 -9.76 -42.51 11.24
C ARG A 387 -8.69 -43.57 11.54
N LEU A 388 -7.59 -43.12 12.14
CA LEU A 388 -6.49 -44.00 12.54
C LEU A 388 -6.82 -44.74 13.82
N ASP A 389 -6.44 -46.01 13.89
CA ASP A 389 -6.44 -46.76 15.13
C ASP A 389 -5.38 -46.18 16.08
N LYS A 390 -5.82 -45.84 17.30
CA LYS A 390 -4.95 -45.29 18.34
C LYS A 390 -4.12 -46.38 19.03
N GLN A 391 -4.52 -47.64 18.91
CA GLN A 391 -3.89 -48.78 19.59
C GLN A 391 -3.12 -49.70 18.61
N HIS A 392 -2.92 -49.29 17.36
CA HIS A 392 -2.23 -50.10 16.36
C HIS A 392 -0.79 -50.46 16.82
N PRO A 393 -0.37 -51.74 16.74
CA PRO A 393 0.93 -52.19 17.25
C PRO A 393 2.12 -51.52 16.56
N GLU A 394 1.96 -51.05 15.31
CA GLU A 394 3.01 -50.39 14.52
C GLU A 394 2.94 -48.85 14.56
N ARG A 395 2.34 -48.26 15.60
CA ARG A 395 2.23 -46.79 15.75
C ARG A 395 3.58 -46.07 15.70
N ASP A 396 4.62 -46.65 16.31
CA ASP A 396 5.97 -46.08 16.28
C ASP A 396 6.56 -46.01 14.86
N VAL A 397 6.20 -46.96 13.98
CA VAL A 397 6.63 -46.95 12.57
C VAL A 397 6.04 -45.75 11.82
N LEU A 398 4.78 -45.41 12.09
CA LEU A 398 4.13 -44.22 11.52
C LEU A 398 4.81 -42.93 12.02
N TYR A 399 5.17 -42.88 13.30
CA TYR A 399 5.88 -41.75 13.89
C TYR A 399 7.28 -41.56 13.25
N VAL A 400 8.08 -42.62 13.16
CA VAL A 400 9.41 -42.58 12.53
C VAL A 400 9.30 -42.13 11.06
N GLN A 401 8.30 -42.61 10.32
CA GLN A 401 8.11 -42.16 8.94
C GLN A 401 7.64 -40.69 8.87
N CYS A 402 6.84 -40.22 9.83
CA CYS A 402 6.46 -38.81 9.94
C CYS A 402 7.70 -37.93 10.14
N GLU A 403 8.59 -38.30 11.07
CA GLU A 403 9.86 -37.60 11.29
C GLU A 403 10.76 -37.62 10.05
N ARG A 404 10.76 -38.72 9.30
CA ARG A 404 11.48 -38.80 8.02
C ARG A 404 10.94 -37.79 7.01
N VAL A 405 9.63 -37.72 6.80
CA VAL A 405 9.03 -36.71 5.90
C VAL A 405 9.39 -35.29 6.36
N VAL A 406 9.29 -35.01 7.65
CA VAL A 406 9.67 -33.71 8.23
C VAL A 406 11.13 -33.38 7.96
N THR A 407 12.03 -34.36 8.07
CA THR A 407 13.46 -34.19 7.83
C THR A 407 13.75 -33.89 6.36
N GLU A 408 13.15 -34.65 5.43
CA GLU A 408 13.31 -34.43 3.97
C GLU A 408 12.77 -33.05 3.56
N MET A 409 11.59 -32.68 4.07
CA MET A 409 10.96 -31.37 3.82
C MET A 409 11.81 -30.22 4.36
N THR A 410 12.32 -30.33 5.58
CA THR A 410 13.18 -29.30 6.20
C THR A 410 14.50 -29.18 5.46
N THR A 411 15.10 -30.31 5.05
CA THR A 411 16.33 -30.33 4.26
C THR A 411 16.11 -29.67 2.90
N PHE A 412 14.98 -29.96 2.25
CA PHE A 412 14.59 -29.34 0.99
C PHE A 412 14.38 -27.83 1.13
N ALA A 413 13.69 -27.38 2.18
CA ALA A 413 13.44 -25.95 2.41
C ALA A 413 14.74 -25.16 2.58
N ASN A 414 15.69 -25.68 3.36
CA ASN A 414 17.01 -25.08 3.54
C ASN A 414 17.80 -25.05 2.22
N TRP A 415 17.79 -26.15 1.47
CA TRP A 415 18.43 -26.22 0.16
C TRP A 415 17.83 -25.22 -0.82
N PHE A 416 16.51 -25.15 -0.95
CA PHE A 416 15.83 -24.21 -1.83
C PHE A 416 16.19 -22.77 -1.46
N TYR A 417 16.19 -22.43 -0.18
CA TYR A 417 16.55 -21.09 0.26
C TYR A 417 18.00 -20.73 -0.12
N MET A 418 18.95 -21.62 0.20
CA MET A 418 20.38 -21.35 0.04
C MET A 418 20.86 -21.42 -1.42
N GLU A 419 20.38 -22.40 -2.19
CA GLU A 419 20.89 -22.69 -3.52
C GLU A 419 20.04 -22.08 -4.65
N ILE A 420 18.82 -21.64 -4.36
CA ILE A 420 17.89 -21.11 -5.36
C ILE A 420 17.48 -19.68 -5.01
N LEU A 421 16.75 -19.51 -3.91
CA LEU A 421 16.09 -18.23 -3.62
C LEU A 421 17.10 -17.12 -3.30
N SER A 422 18.11 -17.41 -2.48
CA SER A 422 19.14 -16.43 -2.09
C SER A 422 20.00 -15.98 -3.30
N PRO A 423 20.55 -16.88 -4.13
CA PRO A 423 21.21 -16.49 -5.38
C PRO A 423 20.29 -15.73 -6.33
N TYR A 424 19.04 -16.15 -6.47
CA TYR A 424 18.06 -15.46 -7.32
C TYR A 424 17.74 -14.06 -6.81
N LEU A 425 17.63 -13.87 -5.49
CA LEU A 425 17.47 -12.54 -4.88
C LEU A 425 18.66 -11.64 -5.18
N GLN A 426 19.89 -12.15 -5.08
CA GLN A 426 21.09 -11.40 -5.42
C GLN A 426 21.09 -11.00 -6.91
N GLN A 427 20.74 -11.92 -7.80
CA GLN A 427 20.58 -11.65 -9.23
C GLN A 427 19.53 -10.57 -9.49
N GLN A 428 18.35 -10.66 -8.89
CA GLN A 428 17.28 -9.68 -9.08
C GLN A 428 17.61 -8.30 -8.49
N ASN A 429 18.37 -8.26 -7.38
CA ASN A 429 18.90 -7.01 -6.84
C ASN A 429 19.91 -6.34 -7.79
N TYR A 430 20.75 -7.14 -8.46
CA TYR A 430 21.69 -6.63 -9.47
C TYR A 430 20.95 -6.14 -10.72
N LEU A 431 20.04 -6.95 -11.26
CA LEU A 431 19.21 -6.59 -12.41
C LEU A 431 18.41 -5.32 -12.16
N PHE A 432 17.75 -5.21 -11.00
CA PHE A 432 17.00 -4.01 -10.64
C PHE A 432 17.86 -2.76 -10.65
N LYS A 433 19.06 -2.79 -10.05
CA LYS A 433 19.99 -1.64 -10.06
C LYS A 433 20.42 -1.24 -11.47
N GLN A 434 20.73 -2.21 -12.32
CA GLN A 434 21.15 -1.94 -13.70
C GLN A 434 20.01 -1.40 -14.55
N ILE A 435 18.86 -2.07 -14.53
CA ILE A 435 17.67 -1.65 -15.27
C ILE A 435 17.21 -0.28 -14.80
N HIS A 436 17.23 0.00 -13.49
CA HIS A 436 16.92 1.32 -12.96
C HIS A 436 17.86 2.38 -13.52
N ALA A 437 19.18 2.16 -13.49
CA ALA A 437 20.15 3.10 -14.04
C ALA A 437 19.95 3.36 -15.54
N LEU A 438 19.58 2.33 -16.32
CA LEU A 438 19.30 2.43 -17.75
C LEU A 438 17.97 3.15 -18.02
N CYS A 439 16.92 2.88 -17.24
CA CYS A 439 15.62 3.55 -17.34
C CYS A 439 15.74 5.07 -17.13
N LEU A 440 16.67 5.53 -16.28
CA LEU A 440 16.92 6.96 -16.07
C LEU A 440 17.48 7.68 -17.31
N GLN A 441 18.07 6.93 -18.25
CA GLN A 441 18.66 7.44 -19.50
C GLN A 441 17.67 7.42 -20.67
N LEU A 442 16.52 6.77 -20.52
CA LEU A 442 15.50 6.70 -21.58
C LEU A 442 14.63 7.97 -21.57
N ASP A 443 14.38 8.51 -22.76
CA ASP A 443 13.52 9.68 -22.95
C ASP A 443 12.02 9.33 -22.92
N GLU A 444 11.65 8.09 -23.24
CA GLU A 444 10.25 7.65 -23.33
C GLU A 444 9.71 7.25 -21.94
N THR A 445 9.09 8.21 -21.24
CA THR A 445 8.63 8.08 -19.84
C THR A 445 7.68 6.91 -19.59
N ALA A 446 6.75 6.63 -20.51
CA ALA A 446 5.81 5.52 -20.36
C ALA A 446 6.53 4.16 -20.40
N LEU A 447 7.52 4.01 -21.29
CA LEU A 447 8.33 2.80 -21.39
C LEU A 447 9.23 2.63 -20.16
N SER A 448 9.99 3.67 -19.79
CA SER A 448 10.93 3.62 -18.66
C SER A 448 10.21 3.35 -17.34
N SER A 449 9.08 4.01 -17.08
CA SER A 449 8.29 3.84 -15.86
C SER A 449 7.66 2.45 -15.78
N GLY A 450 7.15 1.92 -16.89
CA GLY A 450 6.57 0.59 -16.95
C GLY A 450 7.61 -0.53 -16.76
N VAL A 451 8.78 -0.42 -17.40
CA VAL A 451 9.89 -1.36 -17.21
C VAL A 451 10.39 -1.32 -15.77
N PHE A 452 10.59 -0.12 -15.22
CA PHE A 452 10.98 0.07 -13.83
C PHE A 452 9.97 -0.56 -12.86
N ALA A 453 8.67 -0.30 -13.06
CA ALA A 453 7.60 -0.81 -12.19
C ALA A 453 7.55 -2.34 -12.19
N LEU A 454 7.69 -2.98 -13.36
CA LEU A 454 7.71 -4.44 -13.46
C LEU A 454 8.96 -5.03 -12.82
N GLN A 455 10.14 -4.46 -13.07
CA GLN A 455 11.38 -4.98 -12.47
C GLN A 455 11.39 -4.77 -10.95
N PHE A 456 10.85 -3.65 -10.45
CA PHE A 456 10.62 -3.43 -9.03
C PHE A 456 9.71 -4.50 -8.45
N GLU A 457 8.58 -4.78 -9.09
CA GLU A 457 7.63 -5.79 -8.63
C GLU A 457 8.26 -7.19 -8.56
N VAL A 458 9.03 -7.59 -9.58
CA VAL A 458 9.78 -8.85 -9.56
C VAL A 458 10.72 -8.89 -8.36
N GLN A 459 11.58 -7.89 -8.22
CA GLN A 459 12.58 -7.83 -7.15
C GLN A 459 11.93 -7.82 -5.76
N GLN A 460 10.89 -7.02 -5.57
CA GLN A 460 10.18 -6.90 -4.30
C GLN A 460 9.55 -8.24 -3.88
N ARG A 461 8.97 -8.99 -4.81
CA ARG A 461 8.39 -10.31 -4.49
C ARG A 461 9.42 -11.33 -4.08
N VAL A 462 10.60 -11.34 -4.71
CA VAL A 462 11.71 -12.20 -4.26
C VAL A 462 12.17 -11.81 -2.86
N GLN A 463 12.31 -10.50 -2.61
CA GLN A 463 12.70 -9.96 -1.32
C GLN A 463 11.68 -10.33 -0.23
N ASP A 464 10.38 -10.19 -0.50
CA ASP A 464 9.30 -10.51 0.43
C ASP A 464 9.32 -12.01 0.77
N LEU A 465 9.46 -12.89 -0.23
CA LEU A 465 9.55 -14.32 -0.02
C LEU A 465 10.78 -14.70 0.82
N ALA A 466 11.96 -14.15 0.49
CA ALA A 466 13.17 -14.40 1.26
C ALA A 466 13.04 -13.91 2.71
N SER A 467 12.46 -12.72 2.90
CA SER A 467 12.23 -12.11 4.22
C SER A 467 11.21 -12.90 5.04
N TRP A 468 10.28 -13.60 4.38
CA TRP A 468 9.31 -14.49 5.02
C TRP A 468 9.91 -15.86 5.37
N MET A 469 10.74 -16.44 4.49
CA MET A 469 11.32 -17.78 4.69
C MET A 469 12.46 -17.79 5.70
N LEU A 470 13.39 -16.83 5.64
CA LEU A 470 14.63 -16.88 6.44
C LEU A 470 14.38 -16.93 7.96
N PRO A 471 13.56 -16.04 8.57
CA PRO A 471 13.34 -16.10 10.01
C PRO A 471 12.68 -17.41 10.45
N LYS A 472 11.84 -17.99 9.59
CA LYS A 472 11.16 -19.27 9.84
C LYS A 472 12.10 -20.45 9.75
N LEU A 473 13.12 -20.41 8.90
CA LEU A 473 14.17 -21.44 8.81
C LEU A 473 15.18 -21.35 9.95
N GLU A 474 15.51 -20.14 10.41
CA GLU A 474 16.53 -19.96 11.46
C GLU A 474 15.98 -20.14 12.88
N LYS A 475 14.74 -19.69 13.12
CA LYS A 475 14.16 -19.59 14.47
C LYS A 475 12.80 -20.26 14.60
N GLY A 476 12.28 -20.81 13.50
CA GLY A 476 10.97 -21.42 13.49
C GLY A 476 10.95 -22.80 14.14
N ASN A 477 9.75 -23.24 14.48
CA ASN A 477 9.53 -24.60 14.93
C ASN A 477 9.30 -25.55 13.74
N THR A 478 9.13 -26.85 14.03
CA THR A 478 8.85 -27.88 13.01
C THR A 478 7.65 -27.55 12.11
N PHE A 479 6.59 -26.96 12.68
CA PHE A 479 5.42 -26.55 11.89
C PHE A 479 5.78 -25.47 10.88
N GLU A 480 6.55 -24.46 11.28
CA GLU A 480 7.00 -23.38 10.40
C GLU A 480 7.97 -23.88 9.33
N HIS A 481 8.94 -24.72 9.67
CA HIS A 481 9.84 -25.35 8.70
C HIS A 481 9.06 -26.12 7.62
N MET A 482 8.02 -26.86 8.02
CA MET A 482 7.15 -27.56 7.09
C MET A 482 6.36 -26.59 6.19
N GLN A 483 5.85 -25.47 6.72
CA GLN A 483 5.18 -24.47 5.88
C GLN A 483 6.13 -23.87 4.84
N VAL A 484 7.36 -23.56 5.25
CA VAL A 484 8.41 -23.07 4.34
C VAL A 484 8.72 -24.10 3.25
N ALA A 485 8.81 -25.38 3.59
CA ALA A 485 9.02 -26.46 2.62
C ALA A 485 7.89 -26.56 1.59
N TRP A 486 6.63 -26.46 2.02
CA TRP A 486 5.48 -26.45 1.10
C TRP A 486 5.47 -25.22 0.19
N VAL A 487 5.83 -24.05 0.71
CA VAL A 487 6.00 -22.84 -0.09
C VAL A 487 7.15 -22.99 -1.09
N ALA A 488 8.29 -23.55 -0.69
CA ALA A 488 9.40 -23.84 -1.59
C ALA A 488 8.98 -24.80 -2.73
N LEU A 489 8.19 -25.84 -2.43
CA LEU A 489 7.64 -26.74 -3.44
C LEU A 489 6.66 -26.05 -4.40
N ARG A 490 5.86 -25.09 -3.89
CA ARG A 490 4.96 -24.25 -4.70
C ARG A 490 5.74 -23.35 -5.67
N GLU A 491 6.86 -22.80 -5.23
CA GLU A 491 7.68 -21.86 -6.03
C GLU A 491 8.68 -22.54 -6.95
N LEU A 492 9.05 -23.79 -6.68
CA LEU A 492 10.04 -24.54 -7.45
C LEU A 492 9.81 -24.56 -8.96
N PRO A 493 8.57 -24.67 -9.49
CA PRO A 493 8.32 -24.66 -10.93
C PRO A 493 8.77 -23.38 -11.65
N ASN A 494 9.03 -22.29 -10.91
CA ASN A 494 9.58 -21.06 -11.46
C ASN A 494 11.06 -21.17 -11.83
N PHE A 495 11.74 -22.24 -11.43
CA PHE A 495 13.18 -22.46 -11.62
C PHE A 495 13.47 -23.71 -12.45
N GLU A 496 14.38 -23.60 -13.40
CA GLU A 496 14.78 -24.68 -14.30
C GLU A 496 16.02 -25.40 -13.77
N LEU A 497 15.83 -26.31 -12.82
CA LEU A 497 16.93 -27.01 -12.14
C LEU A 497 16.74 -28.52 -12.19
N ALA A 498 17.55 -29.20 -13.01
CA ALA A 498 17.56 -30.67 -13.10
C ALA A 498 17.86 -31.33 -11.73
N SER A 499 18.69 -30.70 -10.90
CA SER A 499 19.02 -31.16 -9.54
C SER A 499 17.82 -31.14 -8.59
N ALA A 500 16.75 -30.40 -8.91
CA ALA A 500 15.55 -30.34 -8.10
C ALA A 500 14.70 -31.62 -8.20
N GLN A 501 14.70 -32.28 -9.36
CA GLN A 501 13.89 -33.49 -9.59
C GLN A 501 14.19 -34.60 -8.58
N GLN A 502 15.47 -34.85 -8.31
CA GLN A 502 15.88 -35.89 -7.37
C GLN A 502 15.38 -35.61 -5.94
N LYS A 503 15.42 -34.34 -5.51
CA LYS A 503 14.97 -33.93 -4.17
C LYS A 503 13.45 -34.00 -4.04
N VAL A 504 12.73 -33.61 -5.08
CA VAL A 504 11.27 -33.76 -5.15
C VAL A 504 10.88 -35.24 -5.08
N GLN A 505 11.55 -36.11 -5.83
CA GLN A 505 11.30 -37.55 -5.79
C GLN A 505 11.55 -38.18 -4.41
N GLN A 506 12.57 -37.71 -3.68
CA GLN A 506 12.83 -38.17 -2.31
C GLN A 506 11.67 -37.83 -1.37
N ILE A 507 11.13 -36.62 -1.47
CA ILE A 507 9.95 -36.18 -0.69
C ILE A 507 8.72 -37.01 -1.09
N GLU A 508 8.48 -37.20 -2.39
CA GLU A 508 7.35 -38.01 -2.86
C GLU A 508 7.42 -39.45 -2.34
N LEU A 509 8.60 -40.07 -2.39
CA LEU A 509 8.79 -41.43 -1.87
C LEU A 509 8.51 -41.49 -0.37
N ALA A 510 8.98 -40.51 0.39
CA ALA A 510 8.73 -40.43 1.83
C ALA A 510 7.23 -40.23 2.14
N LEU A 511 6.55 -39.37 1.38
CA LEU A 511 5.11 -39.11 1.50
C LEU A 511 4.26 -40.33 1.10
N GLU A 512 4.65 -41.06 0.06
CA GLU A 512 3.97 -42.30 -0.33
C GLU A 512 4.11 -43.38 0.73
N GLN A 513 5.31 -43.58 1.27
CA GLN A 513 5.55 -44.53 2.35
C GLN A 513 4.72 -44.15 3.59
N TYR A 514 4.70 -42.87 3.95
CA TYR A 514 3.85 -42.35 5.02
C TYR A 514 2.37 -42.65 4.75
N LYS A 515 1.87 -42.36 3.53
CA LYS A 515 0.49 -42.66 3.13
C LYS A 515 0.16 -44.15 3.24
N ARG A 516 1.05 -45.04 2.77
CA ARG A 516 0.85 -46.50 2.83
C ARG A 516 0.76 -47.00 4.27
N ILE A 517 1.71 -46.61 5.13
CA ILE A 517 1.70 -46.97 6.56
C ILE A 517 0.46 -46.39 7.24
N ARG A 518 0.09 -45.15 6.91
CA ARG A 518 -1.12 -44.53 7.46
C ARG A 518 -2.39 -45.31 7.10
N LEU A 519 -2.52 -45.74 5.85
CA LEU A 519 -3.67 -46.49 5.36
C LEU A 519 -3.74 -47.93 5.91
N SER A 520 -2.62 -48.56 6.26
CA SER A 520 -2.65 -49.88 6.91
C SER A 520 -3.15 -49.82 8.37
N GLN A 521 -3.15 -48.63 8.98
CA GLN A 521 -3.53 -48.41 10.38
C GLN A 521 -4.96 -47.87 10.55
N THR A 522 -5.81 -47.99 9.53
CA THR A 522 -7.18 -47.47 9.58
C THR A 522 -8.12 -48.40 10.34
N GLN A 523 -8.98 -47.83 11.18
CA GLN A 523 -10.04 -48.58 11.85
C GLN A 523 -11.06 -49.06 10.82
N ILE A 524 -11.21 -50.38 10.66
CA ILE A 524 -12.38 -50.95 10.00
C ILE A 524 -13.53 -50.82 11.01
N LEU A 525 -14.41 -49.86 10.80
CA LEU A 525 -15.72 -49.85 11.47
C LEU A 525 -16.47 -51.09 11.00
N GLN A 526 -16.57 -52.11 11.85
CA GLN A 526 -17.54 -53.19 11.59
C GLN A 526 -18.94 -52.55 11.54
N PRO A 527 -19.75 -52.83 10.51
CA PRO A 527 -21.14 -52.39 10.52
C PRO A 527 -21.82 -52.99 11.75
N ALA A 528 -22.51 -52.14 12.51
CA ALA A 528 -23.24 -52.52 13.71
C ALA A 528 -24.00 -53.83 13.45
N GLN A 529 -23.71 -54.85 14.27
CA GLN A 529 -24.47 -56.09 14.30
C GLN A 529 -25.94 -55.76 14.47
N ALA A 530 -26.69 -55.86 13.38
CA ALA A 530 -28.14 -55.84 13.40
C ALA A 530 -28.63 -57.12 14.09
N ALA A 531 -29.59 -56.92 14.99
CA ALA A 531 -30.46 -57.93 15.60
C ALA A 531 -29.83 -58.88 16.64
N ALA A 532 -29.92 -58.47 17.91
CA ALA A 532 -30.26 -59.43 18.96
C ALA A 532 -31.76 -59.77 18.81
N PRO A 533 -32.17 -61.05 18.78
CA PRO A 533 -33.56 -61.44 18.67
C PRO A 533 -34.30 -61.13 19.99
N MET A 534 -35.54 -60.65 19.85
CA MET A 534 -36.47 -60.56 20.97
C MET A 534 -36.71 -61.96 21.55
N ASN A 535 -36.49 -62.13 22.84
CA ASN A 535 -37.07 -63.24 23.60
C ASN A 535 -38.60 -63.04 23.65
N PRO A 536 -39.40 -64.04 23.25
CA PRO A 536 -40.79 -64.12 23.66
C PRO A 536 -40.90 -64.82 25.03
N ASP A 537 -41.79 -64.27 25.85
CA ASP A 537 -42.54 -64.88 26.95
C ASP A 537 -41.87 -65.24 28.29
N GLY A 538 -42.55 -64.83 29.38
CA GLY A 538 -42.49 -65.49 30.68
C GLY A 538 -42.77 -64.59 31.89
N ASP A 539 -44.07 -64.36 32.16
CA ASP A 539 -44.74 -63.92 33.41
C ASP A 539 -44.37 -62.60 34.12
#